data_AF-A0A2V8HYJ4-F1
#
_entry.id   AF-A0A2V8HYJ4-F1
#
_cell.length_a   1.000
_cell.length_b   1.000
_cell.length_c   1.000
_cell.angle_alpha   90.00
_cell.angle_beta   90.00
_cell.angle_gamma   90.00
#
_symmetry.space_group_name_H-M   'P 1'
#
loop_
_entity.id
_entity.type
_entity.pdbx_description
1 polymer ?
#
loop_
_entity_poly.entity_id
_entity_poly.type
_entity_poly.pdbx_seq_one_letter_code
_entity_poly.pdbx_strand_id
1 'polypeptide(L)'
;MTEQSYESHAHRPTLTAAAGVFTFTAIVVFAMVAIRQRSLLSKQITALRFASDAELPALLDKTLAENLQPDQIKRAITNWQPDLHRT
;
A
#
# COMPACT_ATOMS: atom_id res chain seq x y z
N MET A 1 -56.04 12.97 -0.90
CA MET A 1 -54.83 12.15 -1.15
C MET A 1 -54.01 12.91 -2.16
N THR A 2 -52.99 13.65 -1.71
CA THR A 2 -52.14 14.45 -2.60
C THR A 2 -51.23 13.50 -3.37
N GLU A 3 -51.47 13.37 -4.67
CA GLU A 3 -50.62 12.60 -5.57
C GLU A 3 -49.20 13.19 -5.58
N GLN A 4 -48.25 12.42 -5.09
CA GLN A 4 -46.84 12.75 -5.18
C GLN A 4 -46.38 12.40 -6.60
N SER A 5 -46.50 13.35 -7.53
CA SER A 5 -46.10 13.19 -8.93
C SER A 5 -44.58 13.26 -9.08
N TYR A 6 -44.02 12.28 -9.80
CA TYR A 6 -42.59 12.10 -10.11
C TYR A 6 -41.94 13.35 -10.76
N GLU A 7 -42.73 14.20 -11.41
CA GLU A 7 -42.24 15.44 -12.03
C GLU A 7 -41.90 16.56 -11.02
N SER A 8 -42.34 16.46 -9.76
CA SER A 8 -42.25 17.55 -8.78
C SER A 8 -41.07 17.45 -7.79
N HIS A 9 -40.06 16.63 -8.09
CA HIS A 9 -38.87 16.55 -7.25
C HIS A 9 -37.88 17.69 -7.60
N ALA A 10 -37.45 18.45 -6.59
CA ALA A 10 -36.48 19.53 -6.78
C ALA A 10 -35.13 19.00 -7.28
N HIS A 11 -34.89 19.07 -8.59
CA HIS A 11 -33.61 18.74 -9.19
C HIS A 11 -32.56 19.76 -8.73
N ARG A 12 -31.61 19.35 -7.88
CA ARG A 12 -30.52 20.19 -7.35
C ARG A 12 -29.21 19.84 -8.09
N PRO A 13 -28.98 20.35 -9.31
CA PRO A 13 -27.87 19.93 -10.18
C PRO A 13 -26.48 20.17 -9.56
N THR A 14 -26.36 21.17 -8.69
CA THR A 14 -25.12 21.47 -7.96
C THR A 14 -24.74 20.39 -6.96
N LEU A 15 -25.73 19.75 -6.32
CA LEU A 15 -25.50 18.62 -5.41
C LEU A 15 -25.05 17.37 -6.16
N THR A 16 -25.65 17.10 -7.33
CA THR A 16 -25.25 15.98 -8.19
C THR A 16 -23.83 16.18 -8.74
N ALA A 17 -23.48 17.41 -9.12
CA ALA A 17 -22.12 17.73 -9.58
C ALA A 17 -21.09 17.57 -8.44
N ALA A 18 -21.39 18.07 -7.24
CA ALA A 18 -20.50 17.92 -6.08
C ALA A 18 -20.33 16.45 -5.68
N ALA A 19 -21.41 15.66 -5.70
CA ALA A 19 -21.36 14.22 -5.47
C ALA A 19 -20.51 13.51 -6.54
N GLY A 20 -20.61 13.92 -7.81
CA GLY A 20 -19.78 13.38 -8.90
C GLY A 20 -18.29 13.68 -8.74
N VAL A 21 -17.93 14.90 -8.33
CA VAL A 21 -16.53 15.24 -8.02
C VAL A 21 -16.02 14.41 -6.84
N PHE A 22 -16.82 14.31 -5.78
CA PHE A 22 -16.45 13.52 -4.60
C PHE A 22 -16.23 12.04 -4.94
N THR A 23 -17.15 11.42 -5.70
CA THR A 23 -17.02 10.02 -6.10
C THR A 23 -15.83 9.80 -7.01
N PHE A 24 -15.59 10.69 -7.98
CA PHE A 24 -14.42 10.62 -8.84
C PHE A 24 -13.12 10.75 -8.04
N THR A 25 -13.02 11.74 -7.16
CA THR A 25 -11.86 11.91 -6.28
C THR A 25 -11.66 10.69 -5.37
N ALA A 26 -12.73 10.15 -4.78
CA ALA A 26 -12.66 8.96 -3.96
C ALA A 26 -12.18 7.73 -4.74
N ILE A 27 -12.66 7.52 -5.98
CA ILE A 27 -12.20 6.45 -6.87
C ILE A 27 -10.72 6.61 -7.20
N VAL A 28 -10.28 7.83 -7.54
CA VAL A 28 -8.87 8.11 -7.87
C VAL A 28 -7.97 7.86 -6.66
N VAL A 29 -8.34 8.36 -5.48
CA VAL A 29 -7.57 8.15 -4.24
C VAL A 29 -7.54 6.66 -3.88
N PHE A 30 -8.68 5.96 -3.97
CA PHE A 30 -8.75 4.53 -3.72
C PHE A 30 -7.86 3.74 -4.69
N ALA A 31 -7.90 4.06 -5.99
CA ALA A 31 -7.04 3.43 -6.99
C ALA A 31 -5.55 3.69 -6.70
N MET A 32 -5.17 4.92 -6.34
CA MET A 32 -3.79 5.25 -5.94
C MET A 32 -3.33 4.45 -4.72
N VAL A 33 -4.20 4.28 -3.72
CA VAL A 33 -3.89 3.48 -2.52
C VAL A 33 -3.80 1.98 -2.87
N ALA A 34 -4.73 1.47 -3.67
CA ALA A 34 -4.78 0.06 -4.06
C ALA A 34 -3.57 -0.36 -4.91
N ILE A 35 -3.10 0.50 -5.81
CA ILE A 35 -1.94 0.22 -6.68
C ILE A 35 -0.61 0.28 -5.89
N ARG A 36 -0.59 0.86 -4.69
CA ARG A 36 0.64 1.06 -3.89
C ARG A 36 1.07 -0.17 -3.07
N GLN A 37 0.58 -1.37 -3.39
CA GLN A 37 1.06 -2.60 -2.77
C GLN A 37 2.45 -2.95 -3.33
N ARG A 38 3.49 -2.70 -2.53
CA ARG A 38 4.88 -3.00 -2.88
C ARG A 38 5.22 -4.40 -2.36
N SER A 39 5.29 -5.37 -3.25
CA SER A 39 5.68 -6.75 -2.93
C SER A 39 7.21 -6.88 -2.88
N LEU A 40 7.74 -7.55 -1.86
CA LEU A 40 9.15 -7.94 -1.87
C LEU A 40 9.39 -9.07 -2.87
N LEU A 41 10.50 -8.99 -3.59
CA LEU A 41 11.01 -10.12 -4.39
C LEU A 41 11.44 -11.25 -3.46
N SER A 42 11.23 -12.51 -3.87
CA SER A 42 11.64 -13.67 -3.07
C SER A 42 13.12 -13.62 -2.65
N LYS A 43 14.00 -13.07 -3.52
CA LYS A 43 15.43 -12.88 -3.21
C LYS A 43 15.68 -11.86 -2.09
N GLN A 44 14.87 -10.80 -2.00
CA GLN A 44 14.96 -9.81 -0.92
C GLN A 44 14.52 -10.42 0.42
N ILE A 45 13.45 -11.22 0.41
CA ILE A 45 12.99 -11.98 1.58
C ILE A 45 14.09 -12.93 2.07
N THR A 46 14.75 -13.64 1.15
CA THR A 46 15.88 -14.51 1.50
C THR A 46 17.07 -13.73 2.06
N ALA A 47 17.31 -12.49 1.62
CA ALA A 47 18.37 -11.65 2.19
C ALA A 47 18.01 -11.13 3.58
N LEU A 48 16.76 -10.74 3.82
CA LEU A 48 16.29 -10.25 5.12
C LEU A 48 16.33 -11.32 6.22
N ARG A 49 16.25 -12.61 5.88
CA ARG A 49 16.28 -13.70 6.87
C ARG A 49 17.56 -13.78 7.70
N PHE A 50 18.64 -13.16 7.24
CA PHE A 50 19.93 -13.13 7.94
C PHE A 50 20.05 -11.97 8.92
N ALA A 51 19.09 -11.04 8.91
CA ALA A 51 19.02 -9.93 9.85
C ALA A 51 18.51 -10.43 11.20
N SER A 52 18.98 -9.81 12.29
CA SER A 52 18.42 -10.05 13.62
C SER A 52 16.99 -9.50 13.76
N ASP A 53 16.18 -10.09 14.63
CA ASP A 53 14.79 -9.65 14.88
C ASP A 53 14.67 -8.15 15.24
N ALA A 54 15.70 -7.60 15.90
CA ALA A 54 15.73 -6.21 16.32
C ALA A 54 15.91 -5.22 15.14
N GLU A 55 16.66 -5.60 14.10
CA GLU A 55 16.94 -4.74 12.94
C GLU A 55 16.06 -5.05 11.72
N LEU A 56 15.41 -6.23 11.70
CA LEU A 56 14.49 -6.66 10.64
C LEU A 56 13.43 -5.62 10.26
N PRO A 57 12.64 -5.03 11.19
CA PRO A 57 11.61 -4.06 10.81
C PRO A 57 12.21 -2.81 10.15
N ALA A 58 13.33 -2.30 10.67
CA ALA A 58 13.99 -1.13 10.10
C ALA A 58 14.60 -1.41 8.71
N LEU A 59 15.19 -2.58 8.50
CA LEU A 59 15.71 -3.01 7.20
C LEU A 59 14.60 -3.28 6.19
N LEU A 60 13.46 -3.83 6.64
CA LEU A 60 12.29 -4.06 5.81
C LEU A 60 11.74 -2.75 5.27
N ASP A 61 11.53 -1.76 6.14
CA ASP A 61 11.05 -0.43 5.75
C ASP A 61 11.99 0.25 4.76
N LYS A 62 13.32 0.19 5.02
CA LYS A 62 14.33 0.67 4.06
C LYS A 62 14.27 -0.05 2.73
N THR A 63 14.12 -1.37 2.75
CA THR A 63 14.05 -2.18 1.52
C THR A 63 12.83 -1.80 0.69
N LEU A 64 11.68 -1.55 1.33
CA LEU A 64 10.45 -1.13 0.66
C LEU A 64 10.52 0.32 0.16
N ALA A 65 11.14 1.22 0.92
CA ALA A 65 11.28 2.63 0.56
C ALA A 65 12.27 2.85 -0.59
N GLU A 66 13.43 2.20 -0.53
CA GLU A 66 14.56 2.44 -1.45
C GLU A 66 14.69 1.36 -2.54
N ASN A 67 13.85 0.32 -2.51
CA ASN A 67 13.92 -0.84 -3.41
C ASN A 67 15.31 -1.49 -3.44
N LEU A 68 15.86 -1.76 -2.25
CA LEU A 68 17.21 -2.29 -2.10
C LEU A 68 17.39 -3.65 -2.77
N GLN A 69 18.46 -3.82 -3.54
CA GLN A 69 18.84 -5.11 -4.09
C GLN A 69 19.26 -6.08 -2.97
N PRO A 70 19.11 -7.41 -3.16
CA PRO A 70 19.47 -8.42 -2.15
C PRO A 70 20.90 -8.28 -1.60
N ASP A 71 21.86 -7.87 -2.43
CA ASP A 71 23.23 -7.62 -2.00
C ASP A 71 23.38 -6.37 -1.13
N GLN A 72 22.59 -5.33 -1.39
CA GLN A 72 22.55 -4.12 -0.57
C GLN A 72 21.93 -4.42 0.80
N ILE A 73 20.88 -5.24 0.84
CA ILE A 73 20.27 -5.70 2.10
C ILE A 73 21.30 -6.44 2.95
N LYS A 74 21.97 -7.45 2.38
CA LYS A 74 23.02 -8.21 3.09
C LYS A 74 24.14 -7.32 3.62
N ARG A 75 24.52 -6.27 2.89
CA ARG A 75 25.54 -5.31 3.32
C ARG A 75 25.06 -4.34 4.41
N ALA A 76 23.76 -4.13 4.51
CA ALA A 76 23.17 -3.25 5.51
C ALA A 76 22.92 -3.95 6.86
N ILE A 77 22.96 -5.29 6.89
CA ILE A 77 22.84 -6.08 8.13
C ILE A 77 24.06 -5.83 9.01
N THR A 78 23.82 -5.42 10.25
CA THR A 78 24.88 -5.21 11.24
C THR A 78 25.03 -6.44 12.13
N ASN A 79 23.92 -7.07 12.53
CA ASN A 79 23.93 -8.25 13.38
C ASN A 79 23.54 -9.50 12.58
N TRP A 80 24.55 -10.12 11.97
CA TRP A 80 24.35 -11.27 11.09
C TRP A 80 23.97 -12.53 11.86
N GLN A 81 22.79 -13.09 11.59
CA GLN A 81 22.40 -14.39 12.11
C GLN A 81 22.87 -15.54 11.19
N PRO A 82 23.50 -16.59 11.77
CA PRO A 82 23.85 -17.78 11.02
C PRO A 82 22.59 -18.51 10.55
N ASP A 83 22.63 -19.07 9.34
CA ASP A 83 21.53 -19.88 8.79
C ASP A 83 21.51 -21.27 9.44
N LEU A 84 20.83 -21.35 10.59
CA LEU A 84 20.68 -22.60 11.35
C LEU A 84 19.66 -23.56 10.72
N HIS A 85 18.97 -23.16 9.64
CA HIS A 85 17.95 -23.97 8.96
C HIS A 85 18.55 -24.86 7.85
N ARG A 86 19.88 -25.04 7.81
CA ARG A 86 20.53 -26.11 7.04
C ARG A 86 20.48 -27.41 7.82
N THR A 87 19.40 -28.18 7.67
CA THR A 87 19.34 -29.60 8.03
C THR A 87 18.76 -30.40 6.89
#